data_AF-A0A8H7SGW4-F1
#
_entry.id   AF-A0A8H7SGW4-F1
#
_cell.length_a   1.000
_cell.length_b   1.000
_cell.length_c   1.000
_cell.angle_alpha   90.00
_cell.angle_beta   90.00
_cell.angle_gamma   90.00
#
_symmetry.space_group_name_H-M   'P 1'
#
loop_
_entity.id
_entity.type
_entity.pdbx_description
1 polymer ?
#
loop_
_entity_poly.entity_id
_entity_poly.type
_entity_poly.pdbx_seq_one_letter_code
_entity_poly.pdbx_strand_id
1 'polypeptide(L)'
;MVSSIAALYITSGFLELTASILIALKTYYKPKKIRYILLVFSILTLSASAVNILNYMDIVPNKWNSFSYLVSTTFMLTLHFWLNLDIGKHLRVGSVQYSNPLVLAGVITLSGSLLCLACQTIILLVRNDDYPIKPAFVTGVTLAIFCDGTTYLYSFSALINLRSQRIHEGQSRTTSLGVWFLLIQSLWYCAFGVLYVWFFCQTFESFNTLLVLDYILRFILCLMFTWSPPAFVIEFMSGRFFSSLSQKSHHQDAGDTGSTFAITKDDKENNSSFGHHQELEQYTRDTINVNDLEKSRTNMYYSRNPTTI
;
A
#
# COMPACT_ATOMS: atom_id res chain seq x y z
N MET A 1 -11.82 -35.52 17.70
CA MET A 1 -12.27 -34.47 16.78
C MET A 1 -11.51 -33.19 17.12
N VAL A 2 -10.88 -32.54 16.13
CA VAL A 2 -10.25 -31.24 16.33
C VAL A 2 -11.37 -30.19 16.42
N SER A 3 -11.41 -29.41 17.51
CA SER A 3 -12.34 -28.28 17.65
C SER A 3 -12.12 -27.27 16.52
N SER A 4 -13.18 -26.61 16.03
CA SER A 4 -13.07 -25.57 14.99
C SER A 4 -12.07 -24.46 15.37
N ILE A 5 -11.92 -24.19 16.67
CA ILE A 5 -10.93 -23.23 17.19
C ILE A 5 -9.52 -23.79 17.03
N ALA A 6 -9.26 -25.04 17.42
CA ALA A 6 -7.96 -25.67 17.23
C ALA A 6 -7.56 -25.72 15.74
N ALA A 7 -8.52 -26.00 14.86
CA ALA A 7 -8.29 -25.98 13.42
C ALA A 7 -7.86 -24.58 12.92
N LEU A 8 -8.46 -23.51 13.45
CA LEU A 8 -8.09 -22.13 13.13
C LEU A 8 -6.62 -21.83 13.50
N TYR A 9 -6.19 -22.16 14.73
CA TYR A 9 -4.80 -21.90 15.17
C TYR A 9 -3.76 -22.71 14.39
N ILE A 10 -4.04 -23.97 14.07
CA ILE A 10 -3.12 -24.82 13.30
C ILE A 10 -3.00 -24.30 11.86
N THR A 11 -4.14 -23.99 11.23
CA THR A 11 -4.16 -23.48 9.86
C THR A 11 -3.54 -22.09 9.76
N SER A 12 -3.74 -21.23 10.75
CA SER A 12 -3.07 -19.92 10.82
C SER A 12 -1.56 -20.09 10.91
N GLY A 13 -1.06 -20.91 11.85
CA GLY A 13 0.38 -21.14 12.01
C GLY A 13 1.03 -21.66 10.73
N PHE A 14 0.38 -22.59 10.02
CA PHE A 14 0.88 -23.11 8.74
C PHE A 14 0.89 -22.03 7.64
N LEU A 15 -0.18 -21.25 7.53
CA LEU A 15 -0.31 -20.18 6.54
C LEU A 15 0.77 -19.11 6.76
N GLU A 16 0.97 -18.69 7.99
CA GLU A 16 1.89 -17.61 8.36
C GLU A 16 3.36 -18.04 8.20
N LEU A 17 3.68 -19.29 8.53
CA LEU A 17 5.00 -19.87 8.26
C LEU A 17 5.27 -19.93 6.76
N THR A 18 4.31 -20.45 5.98
CA THR A 18 4.41 -20.52 4.52
C THR A 18 4.57 -19.12 3.93
N ALA A 19 3.78 -18.16 4.41
CA ALA A 19 3.84 -16.78 3.97
C ALA A 19 5.23 -16.15 4.25
N SER A 20 5.74 -16.34 5.46
CA SER A 20 7.08 -15.87 5.85
C SER A 20 8.17 -16.43 4.96
N ILE A 21 8.12 -17.73 4.64
CA ILE A 21 9.08 -18.39 3.74
C ILE A 21 9.00 -17.77 2.34
N LEU A 22 7.80 -17.57 1.81
CA LEU A 22 7.62 -16.95 0.48
C LEU A 22 8.16 -15.52 0.43
N ILE A 23 7.92 -14.72 1.49
CA ILE A 23 8.44 -13.35 1.62
C ILE A 23 9.97 -13.38 1.67
N ALA A 24 10.56 -14.26 2.47
CA ALA A 24 12.00 -14.42 2.58
C ALA A 24 12.65 -14.84 1.25
N LEU A 25 12.11 -15.88 0.59
CA LEU A 25 12.56 -16.34 -0.71
C LEU A 25 12.49 -15.22 -1.75
N LYS A 26 11.37 -14.50 -1.82
CA LYS A 26 11.21 -13.41 -2.78
C LYS A 26 12.18 -12.26 -2.52
N THR A 27 12.43 -11.94 -1.25
CA THR A 27 13.37 -10.92 -0.82
C THR A 27 14.80 -11.32 -1.21
N TYR A 28 15.17 -12.59 -1.00
CA TYR A 28 16.48 -13.12 -1.38
C TYR A 28 16.73 -13.07 -2.89
N TYR A 29 15.79 -13.57 -3.70
CA TYR A 29 15.96 -13.63 -5.15
C TYR A 29 15.84 -12.27 -5.84
N LYS A 30 15.06 -11.34 -5.28
CA LYS A 30 14.83 -10.01 -5.86
C LYS A 30 14.88 -8.96 -4.74
N PRO A 31 16.07 -8.61 -4.24
CA PRO A 31 16.19 -7.68 -3.13
C PRO A 31 15.67 -6.30 -3.52
N LYS A 32 14.74 -5.77 -2.70
CA LYS A 32 14.22 -4.41 -2.80
C LYS A 32 14.03 -3.88 -1.38
N LYS A 33 14.26 -2.59 -1.15
CA LYS A 33 14.13 -1.95 0.18
C LYS A 33 12.80 -2.27 0.86
N ILE A 34 11.69 -2.13 0.14
CA ILE A 34 10.34 -2.47 0.64
C ILE A 34 10.20 -3.93 1.09
N ARG A 35 10.87 -4.86 0.40
CA ARG A 35 10.81 -6.30 0.72
C ARG A 35 11.58 -6.64 1.98
N TYR A 36 12.72 -5.98 2.22
CA TYR A 36 13.40 -6.11 3.51
C TYR A 36 12.56 -5.59 4.67
N ILE A 37 11.83 -4.48 4.47
CA ILE A 37 10.89 -3.97 5.48
C ILE A 37 9.77 -5.00 5.75
N LEU A 38 9.17 -5.56 4.70
CA LEU A 38 8.15 -6.61 4.83
C LEU A 38 8.69 -7.88 5.48
N LEU A 39 9.95 -8.24 5.23
CA LEU A 39 10.61 -9.39 5.85
C LEU A 39 10.82 -9.17 7.36
N VAL A 40 11.32 -8.00 7.77
CA VAL A 40 11.46 -7.66 9.19
C VAL A 40 10.09 -7.71 9.88
N PHE A 41 9.07 -7.13 9.23
CA PHE A 41 7.71 -7.19 9.72
C PHE A 41 7.21 -8.63 9.87
N SER A 42 7.38 -9.46 8.84
CA SER A 42 7.01 -10.88 8.83
C SER A 42 7.68 -11.65 9.98
N ILE A 43 8.96 -11.39 10.27
CA ILE A 43 9.68 -12.06 11.38
C ILE A 43 9.08 -11.67 12.73
N LEU A 44 8.83 -10.38 12.95
CA LEU A 44 8.25 -9.89 14.20
C LEU A 44 6.82 -10.41 14.39
N THR A 45 5.98 -10.37 13.35
CA THR A 45 4.61 -10.87 13.41
C THR A 45 4.55 -12.39 13.56
N LEU A 46 5.45 -13.15 12.91
CA LEU A 46 5.54 -14.60 13.09
C LEU A 46 5.84 -14.96 14.55
N SER A 47 6.77 -14.25 15.18
CA SER A 47 7.11 -14.50 16.58
C SER A 47 5.93 -14.22 17.52
N ALA A 48 5.18 -13.14 17.30
CA ALA A 48 4.00 -12.81 18.09
C ALA A 48 2.85 -13.80 17.88
N SER A 49 2.66 -14.28 16.65
CA SER A 49 1.66 -15.32 16.37
C SER A 49 2.03 -16.67 16.97
N ALA A 50 3.31 -17.05 16.95
CA ALA A 50 3.77 -18.25 17.63
C ALA A 50 3.44 -18.20 19.13
N VAL A 51 3.64 -17.04 19.79
CA VAL A 51 3.23 -16.84 21.19
C VAL A 51 1.72 -16.99 21.37
N ASN A 52 0.91 -16.52 20.42
CA ASN A 52 -0.55 -16.68 20.45
C ASN A 52 -0.99 -18.15 20.32
N ILE A 53 -0.33 -18.94 19.46
CA ILE A 53 -0.57 -20.38 19.35
C ILE A 53 -0.15 -21.10 20.64
N LEU A 54 1.02 -20.76 21.19
CA LEU A 54 1.50 -21.33 22.45
C LEU A 54 0.60 -20.97 23.64
N ASN A 55 0.00 -19.78 23.61
CA ASN A 55 -0.99 -19.36 24.59
C ASN A 55 -2.30 -20.16 24.47
N TYR A 56 -2.78 -20.43 23.26
CA TYR A 56 -3.92 -21.34 23.05
C TYR A 56 -3.64 -22.77 23.54
N MET A 57 -2.39 -23.22 23.49
CA MET A 57 -1.96 -24.50 24.03
C MET A 57 -1.70 -24.48 25.55
N ASP A 58 -2.03 -23.38 26.24
CA ASP A 58 -1.79 -23.17 27.68
C ASP A 58 -0.30 -23.27 28.10
N ILE A 59 0.63 -23.14 27.15
CA ILE A 59 2.09 -23.17 27.41
C ILE A 59 2.56 -21.80 27.90
N VAL A 60 1.99 -20.73 27.35
CA VAL A 60 2.39 -19.35 27.65
C VAL A 60 1.21 -18.55 28.23
N PRO A 61 1.40 -17.83 29.34
CA PRO A 61 0.36 -16.96 29.91
C PRO A 61 -0.14 -15.85 28.97
N ASN A 62 -1.41 -15.44 29.12
CA ASN A 62 -2.08 -14.42 28.30
C ASN A 62 -1.30 -13.09 28.25
N LYS A 63 -0.69 -12.68 29.37
CA LYS A 63 0.12 -11.45 29.43
C LYS A 63 1.22 -11.38 28.37
N TRP A 64 1.88 -12.50 28.05
CA TRP A 64 2.95 -12.54 27.06
C TRP A 64 2.42 -12.50 25.63
N ASN A 65 1.22 -13.05 25.41
CA ASN A 65 0.51 -12.93 24.14
C ASN A 65 0.13 -11.46 23.87
N SER A 66 -0.49 -10.82 24.86
CA SER A 66 -0.82 -9.40 24.86
C SER A 66 0.42 -8.52 24.65
N PHE A 67 1.52 -8.78 25.37
CA PHE A 67 2.78 -8.06 25.21
C PHE A 67 3.36 -8.21 23.79
N SER A 68 3.44 -9.43 23.28
CA SER A 68 3.99 -9.71 21.95
C SER A 68 3.18 -9.03 20.85
N TYR A 69 1.85 -9.04 21.00
CA TYR A 69 0.94 -8.31 20.11
C TYR A 69 1.18 -6.79 20.15
N LEU A 70 1.28 -6.18 21.34
CA LEU A 70 1.49 -4.74 21.48
C LEU A 70 2.81 -4.32 20.81
N VAL A 71 3.90 -5.05 21.07
CA VAL A 71 5.21 -4.79 20.46
C VAL A 71 5.14 -4.94 18.94
N SER A 72 4.59 -6.05 18.43
CA SER A 72 4.45 -6.27 16.98
C SER A 72 3.64 -5.15 16.32
N THR A 73 2.57 -4.69 16.98
CA THR A 73 1.68 -3.63 16.49
C THR A 73 2.37 -2.26 16.44
N THR A 74 3.24 -1.94 17.41
CA THR A 74 4.05 -0.71 17.37
C THR A 74 4.91 -0.62 16.12
N PHE A 75 5.61 -1.72 15.78
CA PHE A 75 6.40 -1.79 14.55
C PHE A 75 5.51 -1.72 13.31
N MET A 76 4.38 -2.45 13.32
CA MET A 76 3.41 -2.45 12.23
C MET A 76 2.97 -1.04 11.87
N LEU A 77 2.42 -0.33 12.86
CA LEU A 77 1.81 0.98 12.67
C LEU A 77 2.83 2.00 12.16
N THR A 78 4.03 1.98 12.73
CA THR A 78 5.11 2.88 12.31
C THR A 78 5.53 2.61 10.87
N LEU A 79 5.76 1.34 10.51
CA LEU A 79 6.17 0.97 9.17
C LEU A 79 5.08 1.25 8.13
N HIS A 80 3.82 0.99 8.47
CA HIS A 80 2.67 1.21 7.60
C HIS A 80 2.49 2.70 7.28
N PHE A 81 2.60 3.55 8.30
CA PHE A 81 2.57 5.00 8.11
C PHE A 81 3.66 5.49 7.15
N TRP A 82 4.91 5.07 7.38
CA TRP A 82 6.04 5.44 6.52
C TRP A 82 5.90 4.89 5.10
N LEU A 83 5.41 3.66 4.95
CA LEU A 83 5.17 3.05 3.66
C LEU A 83 4.13 3.83 2.86
N ASN A 84 3.02 4.21 3.49
CA ASN A 84 1.97 5.00 2.85
C ASN A 84 2.49 6.38 2.42
N LEU A 85 3.26 7.05 3.27
CA LEU A 85 3.89 8.32 2.92
C LEU A 85 4.90 8.18 1.78
N ASP A 86 5.70 7.11 1.75
CA ASP A 86 6.69 6.87 0.70
C ASP A 86 6.00 6.59 -0.65
N ILE A 87 4.93 5.80 -0.65
CA ILE A 87 4.07 5.62 -1.83
C ILE A 87 3.49 6.96 -2.26
N GLY A 88 2.90 7.73 -1.34
CA GLY A 88 2.34 9.06 -1.62
C GLY A 88 3.37 10.03 -2.19
N LYS A 89 4.62 9.99 -1.71
CA LYS A 89 5.76 10.75 -2.24
C LYS A 89 6.06 10.35 -3.68
N HIS A 90 6.13 9.06 -3.97
CA HIS A 90 6.41 8.54 -5.32
C HIS A 90 5.27 8.81 -6.32
N LEU A 91 4.05 8.98 -5.84
CA LEU A 91 2.89 9.39 -6.64
C LEU A 91 2.81 10.90 -6.84
N ARG A 92 3.62 11.72 -6.17
CA ARG A 92 3.63 13.19 -6.33
C ARG A 92 4.79 13.59 -7.23
N VAL A 93 4.56 14.57 -8.11
CA VAL A 93 5.63 15.20 -8.92
C VAL A 93 6.61 15.97 -8.01
N GLY A 94 6.16 16.45 -6.85
CA GLY A 94 6.94 17.15 -5.81
C GLY A 94 7.29 16.30 -4.58
N SER A 95 8.08 16.87 -3.67
CA SER A 95 8.41 16.25 -2.37
C SER A 95 7.21 16.21 -1.40
N VAL A 96 7.33 15.41 -0.33
CA VAL A 96 6.33 15.39 0.75
C VAL A 96 6.26 16.76 1.41
N GLN A 97 5.09 17.38 1.34
CA GLN A 97 4.78 18.60 2.06
C GLN A 97 4.39 18.24 3.50
N TYR A 98 5.38 18.23 4.40
CA TYR A 98 5.16 17.91 5.82
C TYR A 98 4.27 18.92 6.56
N SER A 99 4.15 20.14 6.04
CA SER A 99 3.23 21.17 6.54
C SER A 99 1.77 20.95 6.12
N ASN A 100 1.48 19.95 5.29
CA ASN A 100 0.12 19.66 4.87
C ASN A 100 -0.72 19.18 6.08
N PRO A 101 -1.93 19.71 6.31
CA PRO A 101 -2.75 19.38 7.47
C PRO A 101 -3.06 17.89 7.59
N LEU A 102 -3.17 17.16 6.47
CA LEU A 102 -3.39 15.71 6.49
C LEU A 102 -2.16 14.95 7.00
N VAL A 103 -0.95 15.37 6.61
CA VAL A 103 0.30 14.77 7.10
C VAL A 103 0.47 15.07 8.59
N LEU A 104 0.22 16.32 9.00
CA LEU A 104 0.29 16.73 10.40
C LEU A 104 -0.69 15.94 11.27
N ALA A 105 -1.95 15.82 10.82
CA ALA A 105 -2.97 15.02 11.50
C ALA A 105 -2.55 13.55 11.62
N GLY A 106 -1.98 12.97 10.54
CA GLY A 106 -1.42 11.63 10.54
C GLY A 106 -0.30 11.44 11.56
N VAL A 107 0.66 12.36 11.62
CA VAL A 107 1.76 12.31 12.59
C VAL A 107 1.26 12.44 14.04
N ILE A 108 0.32 13.34 14.31
CA ILE A 108 -0.25 13.54 15.66
C ILE A 108 -0.99 12.29 16.12
N THR A 109 -1.84 11.72 15.26
CA THR A 109 -2.63 10.53 15.58
C THR A 109 -1.76 9.27 15.68
N LEU A 110 -0.71 9.15 14.85
CA LEU A 110 0.33 8.13 15.01
C LEU A 110 0.99 8.23 16.39
N SER A 111 1.47 9.43 16.75
CA SER A 111 2.15 9.66 18.02
C SER A 111 1.25 9.32 19.20
N GLY A 112 -0.03 9.70 19.13
CA GLY A 112 -1.03 9.35 20.15
C GLY A 112 -1.26 7.83 20.25
N SER A 113 -1.37 7.14 19.11
CA SER A 113 -1.53 5.67 19.11
C SER A 113 -0.30 4.95 19.67
N LEU A 114 0.91 5.38 19.29
CA LEU A 114 2.17 4.85 19.84
C LEU A 114 2.27 5.10 21.35
N LEU A 115 1.83 6.26 21.84
CA LEU A 115 1.77 6.56 23.27
C LEU A 115 0.77 5.63 23.97
N CYS A 116 -0.41 5.38 23.40
CA CYS A 116 -1.37 4.43 23.95
C CYS A 116 -0.79 3.01 24.04
N LEU A 117 -0.06 2.55 23.01
CA LEU A 117 0.61 1.24 23.00
C LEU A 117 1.72 1.17 24.05
N ALA A 118 2.55 2.21 24.16
CA ALA A 118 3.62 2.28 25.14
C ALA A 118 3.08 2.27 26.58
N CYS A 119 2.08 3.11 26.87
CA CYS A 119 1.43 3.14 28.18
C CYS A 119 0.78 1.79 28.53
N GLN A 120 0.10 1.14 27.59
CA GLN A 120 -0.47 -0.20 27.82
C GLN A 120 0.60 -1.24 28.08
N THR A 121 1.70 -1.20 27.34
CA THR A 121 2.83 -2.12 27.56
C THR A 121 3.41 -1.94 28.96
N ILE A 122 3.64 -0.70 29.40
CA ILE A 122 4.14 -0.41 30.75
C ILE A 122 3.15 -0.88 31.82
N ILE A 123 1.86 -0.55 31.67
CA ILE A 123 0.83 -0.94 32.64
C ILE A 123 0.72 -2.45 32.73
N LEU A 124 0.71 -3.16 31.60
CA LEU A 124 0.64 -4.61 31.56
C LEU A 124 1.82 -5.25 32.31
N LEU A 125 3.03 -4.71 32.13
CA LEU A 125 4.22 -5.19 32.83
C LEU A 125 4.22 -4.86 34.33
N VAL A 126 3.73 -3.68 34.72
CA VAL A 126 3.73 -3.22 36.13
C VAL A 126 2.61 -3.85 36.95
N ARG A 127 1.41 -3.94 36.39
CA ARG A 127 0.23 -4.53 37.06
C ARG A 127 0.14 -6.03 36.91
N ASN A 128 0.91 -6.61 35.99
CA ASN A 128 0.87 -8.03 35.66
C ASN A 128 -0.55 -8.48 35.23
N ASP A 129 -1.24 -7.61 34.48
CA ASP A 129 -2.57 -7.87 33.92
C ASP A 129 -2.47 -8.84 32.73
N ASP A 130 -3.48 -9.69 32.55
CA ASP A 130 -3.51 -10.66 31.44
C ASP A 130 -3.77 -10.03 30.07
N TYR A 131 -4.49 -8.90 30.06
CA TYR A 131 -4.93 -8.25 28.84
C TYR A 131 -4.74 -6.73 28.91
N PRO A 132 -4.64 -6.04 27.75
CA PRO A 132 -4.55 -4.59 27.72
C PRO A 132 -5.83 -3.93 28.25
N ILE A 133 -5.71 -2.73 28.82
CA ILE A 133 -6.87 -1.99 29.32
C ILE A 133 -7.79 -1.60 28.15
N LYS A 134 -9.01 -2.16 28.11
CA LYS A 134 -9.99 -1.98 27.03
C LYS A 134 -10.15 -0.53 26.54
N PRO A 135 -10.42 0.49 27.37
CA PRO A 135 -10.58 1.86 26.89
C PRO A 135 -9.30 2.44 26.26
N ALA A 136 -8.13 2.12 26.80
CA ALA A 136 -6.86 2.55 26.22
C ALA A 136 -6.59 1.84 24.88
N PHE A 137 -6.92 0.56 24.78
CA PHE A 137 -6.81 -0.24 23.56
C PHE A 137 -7.70 0.32 22.45
N VAL A 138 -8.99 0.55 22.73
CA VAL A 138 -9.95 1.12 21.78
C VAL A 138 -9.50 2.51 21.31
N THR A 139 -9.03 3.35 22.23
CA THR A 139 -8.52 4.69 21.90
C THR A 139 -7.31 4.61 20.97
N GLY A 140 -6.35 3.72 21.29
CA GLY A 140 -5.16 3.51 20.47
C GLY A 140 -5.49 3.01 19.05
N VAL A 141 -6.42 2.06 18.92
CA VAL A 141 -6.91 1.55 17.63
C VAL A 141 -7.62 2.65 16.84
N THR A 142 -8.46 3.46 17.50
CA THR A 142 -9.18 4.57 16.84
C THR A 142 -8.19 5.60 16.30
N LEU A 143 -7.17 5.98 17.09
CA LEU A 143 -6.12 6.88 16.65
C LEU A 143 -5.31 6.30 15.48
N ALA A 144 -5.03 4.99 15.49
CA ALA A 144 -4.37 4.32 14.37
C ALA A 144 -5.20 4.40 13.08
N ILE A 145 -6.52 4.17 13.17
CA ILE A 145 -7.43 4.30 12.02
C ILE A 145 -7.43 5.73 11.46
N PHE A 146 -7.45 6.76 12.33
CA PHE A 146 -7.35 8.15 11.88
C PHE A 146 -6.00 8.48 11.24
N CYS A 147 -4.91 7.95 11.80
CA CYS A 147 -3.55 8.08 11.24
C CYS A 147 -3.49 7.52 9.82
N ASP A 148 -3.98 6.29 9.65
CA ASP A 148 -3.97 5.60 8.37
C ASP A 148 -4.92 6.26 7.36
N GLY A 149 -6.10 6.71 7.81
CA GLY A 149 -7.07 7.42 6.97
C GLY A 149 -6.54 8.76 6.45
N THR A 150 -5.92 9.57 7.30
CA THR A 150 -5.36 10.88 6.91
C THR A 150 -4.16 10.72 5.97
N THR A 151 -3.28 9.77 6.26
CA THR A 151 -2.12 9.44 5.40
C THR A 151 -2.55 8.86 4.05
N TYR A 152 -3.59 8.03 4.06
CA TYR A 152 -4.22 7.50 2.86
C TYR A 152 -4.82 8.62 2.00
N LEU A 153 -5.61 9.52 2.59
CA LEU A 153 -6.20 10.66 1.87
C LEU A 153 -5.12 11.57 1.28
N TYR A 154 -4.04 11.83 2.04
CA TYR A 154 -2.89 12.56 1.54
C TYR A 154 -2.26 11.87 0.34
N SER A 155 -2.04 10.57 0.40
CA SER A 155 -1.45 9.81 -0.70
C SER A 155 -2.38 9.73 -1.92
N PHE A 156 -3.69 9.57 -1.69
CA PHE A 156 -4.73 9.51 -2.72
C PHE A 156 -4.92 10.86 -3.44
N SER A 157 -4.89 11.98 -2.72
CA SER A 157 -5.04 13.32 -3.32
C SER A 157 -3.99 13.62 -4.41
N ALA A 158 -2.82 12.99 -4.33
CA ALA A 158 -1.81 13.07 -5.38
C ALA A 158 -2.32 12.52 -6.71
N LEU A 159 -3.02 11.38 -6.69
CA LEU A 159 -3.58 10.74 -7.88
C LEU A 159 -4.73 11.54 -8.49
N ILE A 160 -5.52 12.21 -7.65
CA ILE A 160 -6.58 13.14 -8.12
C ILE A 160 -5.93 14.29 -8.88
N ASN A 161 -4.90 14.91 -8.31
CA ASN A 161 -4.21 16.05 -8.93
C ASN A 161 -3.43 15.65 -10.19
N LEU A 162 -2.89 14.43 -10.25
CA LEU A 162 -2.29 13.89 -11.47
C LEU A 162 -3.30 13.63 -12.60
N ARG A 163 -4.60 13.58 -12.32
CA ARG A 163 -5.63 13.40 -13.37
C ARG A 163 -5.62 14.51 -14.41
N SER A 164 -5.34 15.74 -14.01
CA SER A 164 -5.31 16.90 -14.91
C SER A 164 -3.96 17.10 -15.62
N GLN A 165 -2.91 16.39 -15.23
CA GLN A 165 -1.53 16.59 -15.71
C GLN A 165 -0.94 15.38 -16.45
N ARG A 166 -1.75 14.37 -16.75
CA ARG A 166 -1.33 13.14 -17.46
C ARG A 166 -1.15 13.43 -18.95
N ILE A 167 0.09 13.70 -19.36
CA ILE A 167 0.45 13.98 -20.77
C ILE A 167 1.25 12.81 -21.37
N HIS A 168 1.90 11.98 -20.53
CA HIS A 168 2.78 10.88 -20.99
C HIS A 168 2.36 9.50 -20.48
N GLU A 169 2.64 8.46 -21.28
CA GLU A 169 2.31 7.06 -21.00
C GLU A 169 2.94 6.53 -19.69
N GLY A 170 4.17 6.94 -19.38
CA GLY A 170 4.84 6.61 -18.11
C GLY A 170 4.09 7.13 -16.87
N GLN A 171 3.40 8.28 -16.98
CA GLN A 171 2.58 8.83 -15.90
C GLN A 171 1.26 8.07 -15.75
N SER A 172 0.69 7.57 -16.86
CA SER A 172 -0.49 6.69 -16.85
C SER A 172 -0.20 5.36 -16.12
N ARG A 173 0.95 4.75 -16.42
CA ARG A 173 1.40 3.50 -15.77
C ARG A 173 1.65 3.71 -14.27
N THR A 174 2.29 4.81 -13.88
CA THR A 174 2.55 5.16 -12.47
C THR A 174 1.26 5.39 -11.70
N THR A 175 0.28 6.07 -12.31
CA THR A 175 -1.05 6.26 -11.73
C THR A 175 -1.77 4.93 -11.54
N SER A 176 -1.69 4.03 -12.52
CA SER A 176 -2.31 2.69 -12.47
C SER A 176 -1.74 1.84 -11.33
N LEU A 177 -0.42 1.89 -11.14
CA LEU A 177 0.25 1.27 -9.99
C LEU A 177 -0.26 1.86 -8.67
N GLY A 178 -0.33 3.19 -8.57
CA GLY A 178 -0.86 3.87 -7.39
C GLY A 178 -2.30 3.49 -7.07
N VAL A 179 -3.17 3.45 -8.07
CA VAL A 179 -4.58 3.03 -7.92
C VAL A 179 -4.67 1.59 -7.44
N TRP A 180 -3.88 0.68 -8.00
CA TRP A 180 -3.84 -0.72 -7.56
C TRP A 180 -3.45 -0.86 -6.09
N PHE A 181 -2.38 -0.18 -5.66
CA PHE A 181 -1.94 -0.22 -4.27
C PHE A 181 -2.99 0.35 -3.31
N LEU A 182 -3.66 1.45 -3.69
CA LEU A 182 -4.69 2.06 -2.85
C LEU A 182 -5.98 1.23 -2.80
N LEU A 183 -6.33 0.50 -3.86
CA LEU A 183 -7.44 -0.44 -3.85
C LEU A 183 -7.19 -1.60 -2.88
N ILE A 184 -6.00 -2.20 -2.95
CA ILE A 184 -5.56 -3.22 -1.98
C ILE A 184 -5.67 -2.64 -0.57
N GLN A 185 -5.08 -1.47 -0.34
CA GLN A 185 -5.12 -0.82 0.97
C GLN A 185 -6.54 -0.61 1.50
N SER A 186 -7.44 -0.10 0.66
CA SER A 186 -8.83 0.18 1.03
C SER A 186 -9.56 -1.09 1.44
N LEU A 187 -9.39 -2.18 0.68
CA LEU A 187 -9.99 -3.46 1.00
C LEU A 187 -9.52 -3.97 2.37
N TRP A 188 -8.23 -3.80 2.67
CA TRP A 188 -7.66 -4.25 3.95
C TRP A 188 -8.08 -3.39 5.13
N TYR A 189 -8.17 -2.08 4.97
CA TYR A 189 -8.72 -1.22 6.02
C TYR A 189 -10.18 -1.56 6.32
N CYS A 190 -10.98 -1.93 5.32
CA CYS A 190 -12.32 -2.45 5.55
C CYS A 190 -12.28 -3.77 6.33
N ALA A 191 -11.40 -4.71 5.98
CA ALA A 191 -11.26 -5.99 6.68
C ALA A 191 -10.85 -5.82 8.15
N PHE A 192 -9.81 -5.02 8.42
CA PHE A 192 -9.40 -4.68 9.79
C PHE A 192 -10.51 -3.94 10.54
N GLY A 193 -11.17 -2.96 9.91
CA GLY A 193 -12.27 -2.22 10.51
C GLY A 193 -13.41 -3.14 10.95
N VAL A 194 -13.83 -4.07 10.08
CA VAL A 194 -14.86 -5.06 10.41
C VAL A 194 -14.41 -5.95 11.56
N LEU A 195 -13.15 -6.41 11.56
CA LEU A 195 -12.60 -7.25 12.62
C LEU A 195 -12.59 -6.53 13.99
N TYR A 196 -12.14 -5.27 14.03
CA TYR A 196 -12.11 -4.49 15.27
C TYR A 196 -13.51 -4.12 15.77
N VAL A 197 -14.42 -3.74 14.87
CA VAL A 197 -15.83 -3.50 15.23
C VAL A 197 -16.47 -4.76 15.80
N TRP A 198 -16.26 -5.92 15.16
CA TRP A 198 -16.71 -7.20 15.70
C TRP A 198 -16.17 -7.43 17.10
N PHE A 199 -14.86 -7.27 17.33
CA PHE A 199 -14.27 -7.46 18.66
C PHE A 199 -14.80 -6.48 19.72
N PHE A 200 -15.07 -5.23 19.36
CA PHE A 200 -15.63 -4.26 20.30
C PHE A 200 -17.01 -4.67 20.83
N CYS A 201 -17.77 -5.43 20.04
CA CYS A 201 -19.04 -6.04 20.42
C CYS A 201 -18.90 -7.36 21.21
N GLN A 202 -17.70 -7.91 21.36
CA GLN A 202 -17.44 -9.16 22.08
C GLN A 202 -16.89 -8.94 23.50
N THR A 203 -16.85 -10.03 24.28
CA THR A 203 -16.13 -10.09 25.56
C THR A 203 -14.61 -10.08 25.34
N PHE A 204 -13.85 -9.67 26.36
CA PHE A 204 -12.39 -9.62 26.27
C PHE A 204 -11.74 -11.01 26.16
N GLU A 205 -12.47 -12.06 26.52
CA GLU A 205 -12.04 -13.47 26.32
C GLU A 205 -11.85 -13.80 24.83
N SER A 206 -12.52 -13.08 23.93
CA SER A 206 -12.34 -13.21 22.48
C SER A 206 -11.05 -12.55 21.96
N PHE A 207 -10.21 -11.97 22.84
CA PHE A 207 -8.99 -11.27 22.45
C PHE A 207 -8.00 -12.21 21.73
N ASN A 208 -7.78 -13.42 22.23
CA ASN A 208 -6.88 -14.38 21.57
C ASN A 208 -7.36 -14.75 20.15
N THR A 209 -8.68 -14.88 19.96
CA THR A 209 -9.29 -15.11 18.65
C THR A 209 -9.13 -13.89 17.73
N LEU A 210 -9.33 -12.67 18.24
CA LEU A 210 -9.02 -11.44 17.50
C LEU A 210 -7.56 -11.47 17.02
N LEU A 211 -6.61 -11.82 17.89
CA LEU A 211 -5.19 -11.84 17.54
C LEU A 211 -4.87 -12.80 16.40
N VAL A 212 -5.44 -14.01 16.40
CA VAL A 212 -5.24 -14.96 15.29
C VAL A 212 -5.72 -14.38 13.97
N LEU A 213 -6.94 -13.81 13.96
CA LEU A 213 -7.50 -13.23 12.77
C LEU A 213 -6.68 -12.02 12.30
N ASP A 214 -6.23 -11.17 13.22
CA ASP A 214 -5.39 -10.01 12.93
C ASP A 214 -4.05 -10.43 12.32
N TYR A 215 -3.39 -11.47 12.86
CA TYR A 215 -2.15 -12.00 12.28
C TYR A 215 -2.34 -12.59 10.89
N ILE A 216 -3.42 -13.36 10.66
CA ILE A 216 -3.75 -13.85 9.32
C ILE A 216 -3.88 -12.69 8.34
N LEU A 217 -4.64 -11.65 8.70
CA LEU A 217 -4.81 -10.46 7.84
C LEU A 217 -3.48 -9.75 7.58
N ARG A 218 -2.62 -9.58 8.60
CA ARG A 218 -1.27 -9.00 8.44
C ARG A 218 -0.42 -9.81 7.45
N PHE A 219 -0.44 -11.13 7.55
CA PHE A 219 0.34 -11.99 6.65
C PHE A 219 -0.17 -11.97 5.22
N ILE A 220 -1.49 -11.98 5.02
CA ILE A 220 -2.06 -11.85 3.66
C ILE A 220 -1.70 -10.48 3.07
N LEU A 221 -1.77 -9.41 3.87
CA LEU A 221 -1.36 -8.07 3.45
C LEU A 221 0.11 -8.04 2.99
N CYS A 222 1.01 -8.62 3.80
CA CYS A 222 2.44 -8.71 3.45
C CYS A 222 2.70 -9.52 2.20
N LEU A 223 1.97 -10.63 2.02
CA LEU A 223 2.02 -11.41 0.80
C LEU A 223 1.63 -10.52 -0.39
N MET A 224 0.47 -9.85 -0.36
CA MET A 224 0.04 -8.99 -1.46
C MET A 224 1.04 -7.89 -1.83
N PHE A 225 1.73 -7.30 -0.85
CA PHE A 225 2.77 -6.29 -1.11
C PHE A 225 4.10 -6.86 -1.61
N THR A 226 4.35 -8.16 -1.41
CA THR A 226 5.61 -8.80 -1.80
C THR A 226 5.70 -9.01 -3.32
N TRP A 227 4.56 -9.30 -3.97
CA TRP A 227 4.47 -9.44 -5.42
C TRP A 227 4.10 -8.13 -6.10
N SER A 228 4.59 -7.98 -7.33
CA SER A 228 4.17 -6.89 -8.20
C SER A 228 2.74 -7.12 -8.67
N PRO A 229 1.95 -6.06 -8.95
CA PRO A 229 0.66 -6.20 -9.59
C PRO A 229 0.75 -7.02 -10.88
N PRO A 230 -0.28 -7.81 -11.22
CA PRO A 230 -0.33 -8.51 -12.49
C PRO A 230 -0.24 -7.52 -13.66
N ALA A 231 0.61 -7.81 -14.65
CA ALA A 231 0.90 -6.90 -15.77
C ALA A 231 -0.38 -6.52 -16.55
N PHE A 232 -1.26 -7.49 -16.81
CA PHE A 232 -2.53 -7.25 -17.51
C PHE A 232 -3.43 -6.22 -16.83
N VAL A 233 -3.43 -6.15 -15.49
CA VAL A 233 -4.24 -5.16 -14.75
C VAL A 233 -3.69 -3.77 -14.97
N ILE A 234 -2.36 -3.63 -14.94
CA ILE A 234 -1.68 -2.36 -15.13
C ILE A 234 -1.81 -1.90 -16.58
N GLU A 235 -1.69 -2.78 -17.56
CA GLU A 235 -1.90 -2.47 -18.97
C GLU A 235 -3.35 -2.05 -19.24
N PHE A 236 -4.33 -2.78 -18.70
CA PHE A 236 -5.74 -2.43 -18.84
C PHE A 236 -6.06 -1.06 -18.21
N MET A 237 -5.61 -0.83 -16.97
CA MET A 237 -5.80 0.45 -16.28
C MET A 237 -5.09 1.59 -17.03
N SER A 238 -3.84 1.38 -17.44
CA SER A 238 -3.03 2.37 -18.15
C SER A 238 -3.66 2.73 -19.50
N GLY A 239 -4.15 1.74 -20.24
CA GLY A 239 -4.85 1.93 -21.50
C GLY A 239 -6.12 2.75 -21.34
N ARG A 240 -6.93 2.48 -20.30
CA ARG A 240 -8.15 3.26 -20.00
C ARG A 240 -7.85 4.70 -19.58
N PHE A 241 -6.80 4.91 -18.80
CA PHE A 241 -6.40 6.25 -18.39
C PHE A 241 -5.81 7.06 -19.54
N PHE A 242 -5.12 6.42 -20.49
CA PHE A 242 -4.57 7.07 -21.69
C PHE A 242 -5.66 7.36 -22.74
N SER A 243 -6.54 6.40 -23.02
CA SER A 243 -7.62 6.55 -24.02
C SER A 243 -8.63 7.64 -23.64
N SER A 244 -8.95 7.78 -22.34
CA SER A 244 -9.84 8.84 -21.83
C SER A 244 -9.30 10.26 -22.06
N LEU A 245 -8.00 10.44 -22.28
CA LEU A 245 -7.36 11.74 -22.49
C LEU A 245 -7.18 12.05 -23.98
N SER A 246 -6.79 11.06 -24.80
CA SER A 246 -6.73 11.20 -26.27
C SER A 246 -8.10 11.59 -26.85
N GLN A 247 -9.19 11.03 -26.33
CA GLN A 247 -10.54 11.39 -26.76
C GLN A 247 -10.96 12.81 -26.33
N LYS A 248 -10.36 13.35 -25.26
CA LYS A 248 -10.68 14.68 -24.72
C LYS A 248 -9.87 15.78 -25.39
N SER A 249 -8.62 15.52 -25.78
CA SER A 249 -7.81 16.46 -26.57
C SER A 249 -8.37 16.65 -27.98
N HIS A 250 -8.86 15.57 -28.63
CA HIS A 250 -9.46 15.67 -29.96
C HIS A 250 -10.80 16.42 -30.00
N HIS A 251 -11.52 16.53 -28.88
CA HIS A 251 -12.77 17.31 -28.82
C HIS A 251 -12.57 18.77 -28.40
N GLN A 252 -11.38 19.16 -27.93
CA GLN A 252 -11.06 20.56 -27.64
C GLN A 252 -10.48 21.32 -28.84
N ASP A 253 -9.88 20.62 -29.80
CA ASP A 253 -9.39 21.23 -31.05
C ASP A 253 -10.47 21.35 -32.14
N ALA A 254 -11.68 20.85 -31.91
CA ALA A 254 -12.82 20.97 -32.83
C ALA A 254 -13.77 22.13 -32.48
N GLY A 255 -13.39 22.99 -31.53
CA GLY A 255 -14.25 24.03 -30.94
C GLY A 255 -13.89 25.47 -31.27
N ASP A 256 -12.90 25.73 -32.12
CA ASP A 256 -12.56 27.10 -32.54
C ASP A 256 -12.03 27.10 -33.98
N THR A 257 -12.91 27.37 -34.95
CA THR A 257 -12.53 27.97 -36.25
C THR A 257 -13.79 28.43 -36.98
N GLY A 258 -14.38 29.53 -36.50
CA GLY A 258 -15.19 30.40 -37.34
C GLY A 258 -14.29 31.40 -38.07
N SER A 259 -13.86 31.08 -39.30
CA SER A 259 -13.78 31.99 -40.48
C SER A 259 -12.80 31.49 -41.56
N THR A 260 -13.38 30.93 -42.63
CA THR A 260 -13.23 31.34 -44.04
C THR A 260 -11.83 31.43 -44.70
N PHE A 261 -11.60 30.48 -45.64
CA PHE A 261 -10.77 30.49 -46.88
C PHE A 261 -9.23 30.50 -46.73
N ALA A 262 -8.43 29.76 -47.50
CA ALA A 262 -8.52 29.40 -48.92
C ALA A 262 -7.78 28.07 -49.25
N ILE A 263 -8.17 27.53 -50.40
CA ILE A 263 -7.72 26.32 -51.10
C ILE A 263 -6.23 26.40 -51.50
N THR A 264 -5.46 25.31 -51.33
CA THR A 264 -4.58 24.75 -52.40
C THR A 264 -4.30 23.26 -52.12
N LYS A 265 -4.56 22.41 -53.12
CA LYS A 265 -4.15 21.00 -53.21
C LYS A 265 -2.63 20.90 -53.41
N ASP A 266 -1.99 19.87 -52.87
CA ASP A 266 -1.13 19.01 -53.69
C ASP A 266 -0.75 17.71 -52.95
N ASP A 267 -0.79 16.63 -53.72
CA ASP A 267 -0.59 15.24 -53.36
C ASP A 267 0.87 14.91 -52.97
N LYS A 268 1.04 13.97 -52.03
CA LYS A 268 1.96 12.83 -52.18
C LYS A 268 1.79 11.79 -51.06
N GLU A 269 1.29 10.63 -51.46
CA GLU A 269 1.48 9.35 -50.79
C GLU A 269 2.97 9.08 -50.55
N ASN A 270 3.32 8.56 -49.36
CA ASN A 270 4.32 7.50 -49.29
C ASN A 270 4.23 6.69 -47.99
N ASN A 271 4.20 5.37 -48.19
CA ASN A 271 4.16 4.29 -47.22
C ASN A 271 5.35 4.30 -46.24
N SER A 272 5.07 4.04 -44.96
CA SER A 272 5.98 3.31 -44.06
C SER A 272 5.23 2.72 -42.86
N SER A 273 4.37 1.74 -43.13
CA SER A 273 3.90 0.78 -42.11
C SER A 273 4.72 -0.49 -42.29
N PHE A 274 5.71 -0.72 -41.42
CA PHE A 274 6.25 -2.02 -40.95
C PHE A 274 7.57 -1.75 -40.22
N GLY A 275 7.51 -1.59 -38.89
CA GLY A 275 8.71 -1.40 -38.06
C GLY A 275 8.45 -1.30 -36.56
N HIS A 276 7.27 -0.81 -36.15
CA HIS A 276 7.01 -0.55 -34.73
C HIS A 276 6.59 -1.75 -33.86
N HIS A 277 6.36 -2.93 -34.44
CA HIS A 277 5.94 -4.08 -33.63
C HIS A 277 7.09 -4.90 -33.01
N GLN A 278 8.32 -4.80 -33.54
CA GLN A 278 9.45 -5.56 -32.99
C GLN A 278 10.16 -4.86 -31.82
N GLU A 279 10.15 -3.53 -31.74
CA GLU A 279 10.72 -2.81 -30.59
C GLU A 279 9.85 -2.89 -29.32
N LEU A 280 8.53 -3.08 -29.46
CA LEU A 280 7.63 -3.19 -28.30
C LEU A 280 7.80 -4.52 -27.55
N GLU A 281 8.09 -5.63 -28.23
CA GLU A 281 8.27 -6.93 -27.56
C GLU A 281 9.60 -7.01 -26.78
N GLN A 282 10.62 -6.28 -27.23
CA GLN A 282 11.93 -6.28 -26.55
C GLN A 282 11.95 -5.34 -25.33
N TYR A 283 11.16 -4.26 -25.34
CA TYR A 283 10.96 -3.40 -24.17
C TYR A 283 10.03 -4.01 -23.11
N THR A 284 9.19 -4.98 -23.49
CA THR A 284 8.24 -5.65 -22.58
C THR A 284 8.92 -6.73 -21.71
N ARG A 285 10.10 -7.23 -22.10
CA ARG A 285 10.86 -8.22 -21.30
C ARG A 285 11.72 -7.62 -20.20
N ASP A 286 12.11 -6.35 -20.33
CA ASP A 286 12.94 -5.70 -19.34
C ASP A 286 12.11 -4.81 -18.41
N THR A 287 12.16 -5.17 -17.12
CA THR A 287 11.96 -4.30 -15.96
C THR A 287 10.52 -3.85 -15.61
N ILE A 288 9.95 -4.50 -14.60
CA ILE A 288 9.14 -3.82 -13.56
C ILE A 288 10.11 -3.44 -12.45
N ASN A 289 10.87 -2.37 -12.67
CA ASN A 289 11.81 -1.83 -11.71
C ASN A 289 11.21 -0.61 -11.02
N VAL A 290 11.36 -0.51 -9.70
CA VAL A 290 10.98 0.73 -9.00
C VAL A 290 11.94 1.86 -9.39
N ASN A 291 13.10 1.53 -9.95
CA ASN A 291 14.00 2.49 -10.58
C ASN A 291 13.46 3.04 -11.92
N ASP A 292 12.39 2.50 -12.51
CA ASP A 292 11.76 3.11 -13.69
C ASP A 292 10.99 4.40 -13.33
N LEU A 293 10.64 4.61 -12.05
CA LEU A 293 10.20 5.92 -11.53
C LEU A 293 11.35 6.95 -11.54
N GLU A 294 12.59 6.49 -11.41
CA GLU A 294 13.79 7.34 -11.41
C GLU A 294 14.27 7.61 -12.84
N LYS A 295 14.22 6.58 -13.71
CA LYS A 295 14.57 6.66 -15.14
C LYS A 295 13.55 7.47 -15.96
N SER A 296 12.26 7.38 -15.62
CA SER A 296 11.21 8.21 -16.25
C SER A 296 11.33 9.70 -15.86
N ARG A 297 12.05 10.00 -14.77
CA ARG A 297 12.36 11.39 -14.35
C ARG A 297 13.47 12.04 -15.19
N THR A 298 14.42 11.25 -15.70
CA THR A 298 15.51 11.77 -16.54
C THR A 298 15.00 12.29 -17.89
N ASN A 299 13.94 11.68 -18.42
CA ASN A 299 13.26 12.15 -19.63
C ASN A 299 12.32 13.33 -19.39
N MET A 300 12.00 13.67 -18.14
CA MET A 300 11.15 14.83 -17.79
C MET A 300 11.92 16.16 -17.80
N TYR A 301 13.26 16.14 -17.79
CA TYR A 301 14.10 17.34 -17.79
C TYR A 301 14.71 17.70 -19.16
N TYR A 302 14.63 16.82 -20.16
CA TYR A 302 15.12 17.06 -21.52
C TYR A 302 13.96 17.28 -22.50
N SER A 303 13.17 18.33 -22.25
CA SER A 303 12.37 18.98 -23.29
C SER A 303 12.17 20.46 -22.96
N ARG A 304 13.28 21.17 -22.78
CA ARG A 304 13.33 22.60 -23.06
C ARG A 304 14.17 22.76 -24.32
N ASN A 305 13.50 22.95 -25.46
CA ASN A 305 14.15 23.52 -26.64
C ASN A 305 14.72 24.88 -26.25
N PRO A 306 16.03 25.15 -26.46
CA PRO A 306 16.54 26.49 -26.49
C PRO A 306 16.34 27.02 -27.90
N THR A 307 15.27 27.79 -28.12
CA THR A 307 15.11 28.56 -29.36
C THR A 307 14.55 29.95 -29.05
N THR A 308 15.46 30.94 -29.14
CA THR A 308 15.33 32.29 -29.75
C THR A 308 14.30 33.27 -29.14
N ILE A 309 14.59 34.54 -28.82
CA ILE A 309 15.69 35.51 -29.06
C ILE A 309 15.91 36.29 -27.76
#